data_AF-A8NIM6-F1
#
_entry.id   AF-A8NIM6-F1
#
_cell.length_a   1.000
_cell.length_b   1.000
_cell.length_c   1.000
_cell.angle_alpha   90.00
_cell.angle_beta   90.00
_cell.angle_gamma   90.00
#
_symmetry.space_group_name_H-M   'P 1'
#
loop_
_entity.id
_entity.type
_entity.pdbx_description
1 polymer ?
#
loop_
_entity_poly.entity_id
_entity_poly.type
_entity_poly.pdbx_seq_one_letter_code
_entity_poly.pdbx_strand_id
1 'polypeptide(L)'
;MGKMAAAVGSVATLAVQPGEDAFRKLFRFYRQSRPGTADLEGVIDFSVSHAARGTGPGAPKVVKSQLNLSSVSDHDALRAGLEPVSKWQAYGLQGYPGFIFISNPFLPGYQWHWVKQCLKLYSRKPNVCNLDKHMTKEETQDLWEQSKEFLRCKELNKRRPRSLLEKLRWVTLGYHYNWDNKSK
;
A
#
# COMPACT_ATOMS: atom_id res chain seq x y z
N MET A 1 22.86 32.77 -37.72
CA MET A 1 22.91 31.32 -37.51
C MET A 1 23.08 31.04 -36.01
N GLY A 2 21.96 31.00 -35.28
CA GLY A 2 21.93 30.77 -33.83
C GLY A 2 21.52 29.32 -33.55
N LYS A 3 22.35 28.61 -32.80
CA LYS A 3 22.22 27.19 -32.47
C LYS A 3 20.95 26.94 -31.63
N MET A 4 20.11 25.99 -32.07
CA MET A 4 19.08 25.38 -31.22
C MET A 4 19.76 24.41 -30.24
N ALA A 5 19.76 24.74 -28.95
CA ALA A 5 20.08 23.80 -27.89
C ALA A 5 18.76 23.21 -27.36
N ALA A 6 18.60 21.90 -27.53
CA ALA A 6 17.51 21.13 -26.97
C ALA A 6 17.58 21.15 -25.44
N ALA A 7 16.52 21.65 -24.80
CA ALA A 7 16.36 21.58 -23.35
C ALA A 7 15.99 20.15 -22.95
N VAL A 8 16.98 19.40 -22.46
CA VAL A 8 16.77 18.09 -21.82
C VAL A 8 16.20 18.36 -20.42
N GLY A 9 14.93 18.01 -20.22
CA GLY A 9 14.20 18.20 -18.96
C GLY A 9 14.82 17.40 -17.81
N SER A 10 15.02 18.09 -16.70
CA SER A 10 15.74 17.72 -15.49
C SER A 10 15.20 16.48 -14.78
N VAL A 11 15.91 15.34 -14.89
CA VAL A 11 15.91 14.33 -13.84
C VAL A 11 16.79 14.85 -12.71
N ALA A 12 16.19 15.07 -11.53
CA ALA A 12 16.88 15.59 -10.36
C ALA A 12 18.23 14.88 -10.12
N THR A 13 19.33 15.58 -10.41
CA THR A 13 20.70 15.12 -10.18
C THR A 13 21.00 15.20 -8.68
N LEU A 14 20.37 14.34 -7.88
CA LEU A 14 20.80 14.12 -6.50
C LEU A 14 22.18 13.46 -6.56
N ALA A 15 23.17 14.12 -5.96
CA ALA A 15 24.57 13.72 -5.94
C ALA A 15 24.70 12.25 -5.48
N VAL A 16 25.37 11.44 -6.31
CA VAL A 16 25.62 10.02 -6.01
C VAL A 16 26.61 9.96 -4.85
N GLN A 17 26.13 9.51 -3.69
CA GLN A 17 27.03 9.10 -2.60
C GLN A 17 27.69 7.77 -3.02
N PRO A 18 29.01 7.58 -2.79
CA PRO A 18 29.68 6.33 -3.17
C PRO A 18 28.98 5.12 -2.54
N GLY A 19 28.57 4.13 -3.36
CA GLY A 19 27.94 2.88 -2.91
C GLY A 19 26.40 2.87 -2.87
N GLU A 20 25.73 3.87 -3.44
CA GLU A 20 24.27 3.87 -3.58
C GLU A 20 23.80 3.27 -4.93
N ASP A 21 23.05 2.18 -4.89
CA ASP A 21 22.37 1.62 -6.06
C ASP A 21 21.12 2.44 -6.45
N ALA A 22 20.65 2.23 -7.69
CA ALA A 22 19.52 2.98 -8.25
C ALA A 22 18.23 2.83 -7.42
N PHE A 23 17.97 1.66 -6.83
CA PHE A 23 16.78 1.42 -6.03
C PHE A 23 16.83 2.20 -4.72
N ARG A 24 17.98 2.18 -4.01
CA ARG A 24 18.19 2.96 -2.79
C ARG A 24 18.03 4.46 -3.04
N LYS A 25 18.52 4.96 -4.17
CA LYS A 25 18.38 6.38 -4.57
C LYS A 25 16.92 6.78 -4.74
N LEU A 26 16.16 6.02 -5.51
CA LEU A 26 14.74 6.28 -5.73
C LEU A 26 13.93 6.12 -4.43
N PHE A 27 14.23 5.11 -3.63
CA PHE A 27 13.58 4.94 -2.32
C PHE A 27 13.83 6.14 -1.39
N ARG A 28 15.08 6.62 -1.30
CA ARG A 28 15.42 7.79 -0.48
C ARG A 28 14.71 9.04 -0.96
N PHE A 29 14.66 9.26 -2.27
CA PHE A 29 13.92 10.36 -2.90
C PHE A 29 12.46 10.35 -2.45
N TYR A 30 11.70 9.28 -2.74
CA TYR A 30 10.27 9.22 -2.41
C TYR A 30 9.98 9.22 -0.90
N ARG A 31 10.87 8.67 -0.07
CA ARG A 31 10.73 8.72 1.39
C ARG A 31 10.86 10.15 1.95
N GLN A 32 11.67 10.99 1.31
CA GLN A 32 11.90 12.39 1.72
C GLN A 32 10.94 13.38 1.04
N SER A 33 10.33 12.96 -0.06
CA SER A 33 9.33 13.74 -0.79
C SER A 33 8.19 14.19 0.12
N ARG A 34 7.94 15.50 0.18
CA ARG A 34 6.78 16.06 0.87
C ARG A 34 5.66 16.32 -0.15
N PRO A 35 4.42 15.88 0.13
CA PRO A 35 3.27 16.18 -0.73
C PRO A 35 3.19 17.68 -1.04
N GLY A 36 3.08 18.03 -2.32
CA GLY A 36 2.98 19.42 -2.79
C GLY A 36 4.31 20.15 -3.04
N THR A 37 5.47 19.56 -2.73
CA THR A 37 6.79 20.18 -3.00
C THR A 37 7.73 19.28 -3.79
N ALA A 38 7.53 17.96 -3.72
CA ALA A 38 8.32 17.00 -4.47
C ALA A 38 7.63 16.68 -5.79
N ASP A 39 8.44 16.53 -6.84
CA ASP A 39 8.01 16.03 -8.13
C ASP A 39 7.57 14.55 -8.00
N LEU A 40 6.26 14.32 -8.18
CA LEU A 40 5.66 12.99 -8.20
C LEU A 40 5.23 12.58 -9.62
N GLU A 41 5.64 13.32 -10.66
CA GLU A 41 5.29 13.00 -12.06
C GLU A 41 5.80 11.63 -12.50
N GLY A 42 6.87 11.14 -11.88
CA GLY A 42 7.41 9.79 -12.11
C GLY A 42 6.60 8.65 -11.47
N VAL A 43 5.59 8.94 -10.64
CA VAL A 43 4.75 7.92 -9.99
C VAL A 43 3.58 7.54 -10.90
N ILE A 44 3.44 6.26 -11.20
CA ILE A 44 2.34 5.75 -12.03
C ILE A 44 1.02 5.83 -11.25
N ASP A 45 0.05 6.55 -11.78
CA ASP A 45 -1.33 6.55 -11.29
C ASP A 45 -2.23 5.73 -12.22
N PHE A 46 -2.68 4.56 -11.74
CA PHE A 46 -3.58 3.64 -12.46
C PHE A 46 -5.07 4.06 -12.41
N SER A 47 -5.41 5.12 -11.65
CA SER A 47 -6.79 5.62 -11.56
C SER A 47 -7.16 6.55 -12.71
N VAL A 48 -6.17 7.21 -13.32
CA VAL A 48 -6.39 8.14 -14.44
C VAL A 48 -6.48 7.34 -15.74
N SER A 49 -7.60 7.47 -16.45
CA SER A 49 -7.98 6.75 -17.69
C SER A 49 -6.99 6.86 -18.86
N HIS A 50 -5.92 7.64 -18.69
CA HIS A 50 -4.83 7.85 -19.63
C HIS A 50 -3.48 7.39 -19.07
N ALA A 51 -3.41 6.13 -18.64
CA ALA A 51 -2.13 5.43 -18.42
C ALA A 51 -1.27 5.26 -19.71
N ALA A 52 -1.56 6.03 -20.76
CA ALA A 52 -0.78 6.12 -21.99
C ALA A 52 0.50 6.96 -21.82
N ARG A 53 0.69 7.65 -20.69
CA ARG A 53 1.91 8.42 -20.43
C ARG A 53 2.37 8.26 -18.98
N GLY A 54 3.17 7.22 -18.74
CA GLY A 54 4.29 7.40 -17.80
C GLY A 54 5.19 8.45 -18.46
N THR A 55 5.03 9.71 -18.07
CA THR A 55 5.61 10.90 -18.71
C THR A 55 7.09 11.04 -18.39
N GLY A 56 7.91 10.05 -18.77
CA GLY A 56 9.36 10.14 -18.70
C GLY A 56 10.04 9.10 -19.59
N PRO A 57 11.16 9.43 -20.26
CA PRO A 57 11.96 8.45 -20.97
C PRO A 57 12.44 7.37 -19.98
N GLY A 58 11.90 6.15 -20.11
CA GLY A 58 12.25 4.99 -19.28
C GLY A 58 11.15 4.46 -18.35
N ALA A 59 9.99 5.12 -18.25
CA ALA A 59 8.86 4.57 -17.48
C ALA A 59 8.27 3.33 -18.18
N PRO A 60 7.98 2.24 -17.44
CA PRO A 60 7.37 1.05 -18.04
C PRO A 60 5.95 1.38 -18.54
N LYS A 61 5.65 0.93 -19.75
CA LYS A 61 4.34 1.15 -20.36
C LYS A 61 3.26 0.38 -19.59
N VAL A 62 2.20 1.08 -19.21
CA VAL A 62 1.01 0.46 -18.62
C VAL A 62 0.20 -0.24 -19.72
N VAL A 63 -0.16 -1.49 -19.49
CA VAL A 63 -0.96 -2.31 -20.41
C VAL A 63 -2.22 -2.80 -19.71
N LYS A 64 -3.31 -3.01 -20.44
CA LYS A 64 -4.51 -3.63 -19.86
C LYS A 64 -4.22 -5.11 -19.57
N SER A 65 -4.59 -5.57 -18.37
CA SER A 65 -4.54 -6.98 -17.99
C SER A 65 -5.92 -7.59 -18.18
N GLN A 66 -6.00 -8.72 -18.88
CA GLN A 66 -7.27 -9.41 -19.12
C GLN A 66 -7.67 -10.20 -17.89
N LEU A 67 -8.89 -9.97 -17.40
CA LEU A 67 -9.50 -10.74 -16.31
C LEU A 67 -10.45 -11.78 -16.88
N ASN A 68 -10.60 -12.91 -16.19
CA ASN A 68 -11.63 -13.88 -16.50
C ASN A 68 -12.98 -13.41 -15.91
N LEU A 69 -13.89 -12.98 -16.77
CA LEU A 69 -15.18 -12.41 -16.34
C LEU A 69 -16.14 -13.44 -15.76
N SER A 70 -16.01 -14.72 -16.15
CA SER A 70 -16.92 -15.79 -15.74
C SER A 70 -16.41 -16.61 -14.55
N SER A 71 -15.17 -16.36 -14.08
CA SER A 71 -14.60 -17.12 -12.96
C SER A 71 -15.23 -16.81 -11.60
N VAL A 72 -15.89 -15.66 -11.46
CA VAL A 72 -16.54 -15.23 -10.22
C VAL A 72 -17.94 -14.75 -10.54
N SER A 73 -18.94 -15.29 -9.85
CA SER A 73 -20.32 -14.85 -10.00
C SER A 73 -20.51 -13.44 -9.42
N ASP A 74 -21.40 -12.64 -10.01
CA ASP A 74 -21.76 -11.32 -9.46
C ASP A 74 -22.24 -11.41 -8.01
N HIS A 75 -22.91 -12.52 -7.66
CA HIS A 75 -23.38 -12.80 -6.31
C HIS A 75 -22.21 -12.99 -5.32
N ASP A 76 -21.16 -13.73 -5.70
CA ASP A 76 -20.00 -13.94 -4.83
C ASP A 76 -19.15 -12.66 -4.71
N ALA A 77 -19.02 -11.89 -5.80
CA ALA A 77 -18.39 -10.58 -5.76
C ALA A 77 -19.12 -9.63 -4.79
N LEU A 78 -20.46 -9.56 -4.88
CA LEU A 78 -21.29 -8.78 -3.97
C LEU A 78 -21.14 -9.22 -2.52
N ARG A 79 -21.12 -10.54 -2.25
CA ARG A 79 -20.91 -11.09 -0.90
C ARG A 79 -19.57 -10.65 -0.29
N ALA A 80 -18.54 -10.49 -1.12
CA ALA A 80 -17.22 -10.00 -0.71
C ALA A 80 -17.13 -8.46 -0.65
N GLY A 81 -18.20 -7.73 -1.01
CA GLY A 81 -18.19 -6.28 -1.05
C GLY A 81 -17.49 -5.69 -2.28
N LEU A 82 -17.47 -6.42 -3.39
CA LEU A 82 -16.80 -6.06 -4.63
C LEU A 82 -17.81 -5.75 -5.74
N GLU A 83 -17.45 -4.86 -6.66
CA GLU A 83 -18.17 -4.66 -7.92
C GLU A 83 -18.10 -5.94 -8.78
N PRO A 84 -19.05 -6.16 -9.71
CA PRO A 84 -18.92 -7.20 -10.74
C PRO A 84 -17.59 -7.13 -11.47
N VAL A 85 -16.98 -8.28 -11.78
CA VAL A 85 -15.65 -8.37 -12.42
C VAL A 85 -15.63 -7.63 -13.77
N SER A 86 -16.77 -7.57 -14.47
CA SER A 86 -16.96 -6.82 -15.71
C SER A 86 -16.67 -5.32 -15.59
N LYS A 87 -16.73 -4.74 -14.39
CA LYS A 87 -16.44 -3.32 -14.14
C LYS A 87 -15.00 -3.06 -13.72
N TRP A 88 -14.24 -4.10 -13.38
CA TRP A 88 -12.89 -3.93 -12.84
C TRP A 88 -11.94 -3.39 -13.90
N GLN A 89 -11.05 -2.49 -13.47
CA GLN A 89 -9.95 -2.00 -14.30
C GLN A 89 -8.65 -2.62 -13.82
N ALA A 90 -8.14 -3.59 -14.60
CA ALA A 90 -6.91 -4.29 -14.32
C ALA A 90 -5.81 -3.92 -15.32
N TYR A 91 -4.59 -3.75 -14.80
CA TYR A 91 -3.44 -3.28 -15.54
C TYR A 91 -2.21 -4.14 -15.23
N GLY A 92 -1.29 -4.22 -16.18
CA GLY A 92 0.06 -4.75 -16.01
C GLY A 92 1.09 -3.71 -16.42
N LEU A 93 2.37 -4.06 -16.26
CA LEU A 93 3.50 -3.23 -16.68
C LEU A 93 4.38 -4.00 -17.67
N GLN A 94 4.71 -3.37 -18.79
CA GLN A 94 5.66 -3.95 -19.74
C GLN A 94 7.02 -4.15 -19.06
N GLY A 95 7.58 -5.35 -19.19
CA GLY A 95 8.82 -5.76 -18.51
C GLY A 95 8.61 -6.43 -17.15
N TYR A 96 7.37 -6.51 -16.65
CA TYR A 96 7.03 -7.09 -15.35
C TYR A 96 5.93 -8.17 -15.50
N PRO A 97 6.24 -9.33 -16.12
CA PRO A 97 5.26 -10.39 -16.29
C PRO A 97 4.79 -10.92 -14.93
N GLY A 98 3.49 -11.18 -14.81
CA GLY A 98 2.86 -11.62 -13.55
C GLY A 98 2.44 -10.50 -12.61
N PHE A 99 2.85 -9.24 -12.86
CA PHE A 99 2.34 -8.09 -12.11
C PHE A 99 0.94 -7.70 -12.61
N ILE A 100 -0.02 -7.64 -11.68
CA ILE A 100 -1.38 -7.18 -11.93
C ILE A 100 -1.74 -6.13 -10.88
N PHE A 101 -2.16 -4.95 -11.36
CA PHE A 101 -2.73 -3.90 -10.54
C PHE A 101 -4.23 -3.80 -10.84
N ILE A 102 -5.07 -3.84 -9.81
CA ILE A 102 -6.52 -3.67 -9.93
C ILE A 102 -6.90 -2.37 -9.21
N SER A 103 -7.41 -1.40 -9.96
CA SER A 103 -7.95 -0.16 -9.37
C SER A 103 -9.17 -0.48 -8.52
N ASN A 104 -9.34 0.24 -7.41
CA ASN A 104 -10.33 0.01 -6.36
C ASN A 104 -11.61 -0.72 -6.84
N PRO A 105 -11.72 -2.05 -6.63
CA PRO A 105 -12.87 -2.83 -7.09
C PRO A 105 -13.97 -2.95 -6.01
N PHE A 106 -13.82 -2.26 -4.87
CA PHE A 106 -14.77 -2.35 -3.78
C PHE A 106 -16.04 -1.54 -4.06
N LEU A 107 -17.17 -2.08 -3.63
CA LEU A 107 -18.40 -1.32 -3.56
C LEU A 107 -18.24 -0.13 -2.58
N PRO A 108 -18.96 0.99 -2.82
CA PRO A 108 -18.91 2.14 -1.94
C PRO A 108 -19.14 1.76 -0.47
N GLY A 109 -18.22 2.16 0.41
CA GLY A 109 -18.30 1.90 1.85
C GLY A 109 -17.77 0.54 2.31
N TYR A 110 -17.62 -0.46 1.44
CA TYR A 110 -17.20 -1.81 1.86
C TYR A 110 -15.73 -1.91 2.29
N GLN A 111 -14.88 -0.96 1.89
CA GLN A 111 -13.52 -0.85 2.42
C GLN A 111 -13.51 -0.73 3.96
N TRP A 112 -14.50 -0.03 4.54
CA TRP A 112 -14.61 0.13 5.99
C TRP A 112 -14.85 -1.18 6.72
N HIS A 113 -15.56 -2.13 6.08
CA HIS A 113 -15.71 -3.47 6.62
C HIS A 113 -14.32 -4.11 6.79
N TRP A 114 -13.53 -4.17 5.72
CA TRP A 114 -12.20 -4.79 5.74
C TRP A 114 -11.20 -4.07 6.66
N VAL A 115 -11.22 -2.73 6.69
CA VAL A 115 -10.44 -1.93 7.65
C VAL A 115 -10.79 -2.30 9.09
N LYS A 116 -12.09 -2.41 9.41
CA LYS A 116 -12.55 -2.82 10.75
C LYS A 116 -12.09 -4.24 11.08
N GLN A 117 -12.18 -5.18 10.13
CA GLN A 117 -11.70 -6.55 10.35
C GLN A 117 -10.21 -6.57 10.67
N CYS A 118 -9.37 -5.84 9.93
CA CYS A 118 -7.92 -5.76 10.16
C CYS A 118 -7.57 -5.18 11.54
N LEU A 119 -8.22 -4.09 11.94
CA LEU A 119 -7.88 -3.38 13.18
C LEU A 119 -8.49 -4.02 14.42
N LYS A 120 -9.73 -4.53 14.32
CA LYS A 120 -10.50 -5.03 15.47
C LYS A 120 -10.50 -6.55 15.61
N LEU A 121 -10.63 -7.31 14.52
CA LEU A 121 -10.82 -8.75 14.61
C LEU A 121 -9.53 -9.52 14.40
N TYR A 122 -8.83 -9.27 13.29
CA TYR A 122 -7.65 -10.04 12.91
C TYR A 122 -6.47 -9.82 13.85
N SER A 123 -6.43 -8.67 14.52
CA SER A 123 -5.43 -8.37 15.56
C SER A 123 -5.63 -9.15 16.87
N ARG A 124 -6.77 -9.82 17.06
CA ARG A 124 -7.08 -10.60 18.28
C ARG A 124 -6.51 -12.01 18.22
N LYS A 125 -6.40 -12.62 19.40
CA LYS A 125 -6.12 -14.05 19.53
C LYS A 125 -7.23 -14.89 18.88
N PRO A 126 -6.88 -16.02 18.23
CA PRO A 126 -5.60 -16.72 18.27
C PRO A 126 -4.50 -16.22 17.31
N ASN A 127 -4.74 -15.16 16.53
CA ASN A 127 -3.74 -14.69 15.56
C ASN A 127 -2.49 -14.11 16.25
N VAL A 128 -1.37 -14.23 15.55
CA VAL A 128 -0.06 -13.78 16.03
C VAL A 128 0.26 -12.40 15.47
N CYS A 129 0.67 -11.49 16.34
CA CYS A 129 1.07 -10.13 15.99
C CYS A 129 2.42 -9.75 16.60
N ASN A 130 2.98 -8.61 16.19
CA ASN A 130 4.29 -8.15 16.67
C ASN A 130 4.36 -7.87 18.17
N LEU A 131 3.23 -7.59 18.82
CA LEU A 131 3.19 -7.23 20.23
C LEU A 131 3.39 -8.45 21.14
N ASP A 132 3.09 -9.65 20.63
CA ASP A 132 3.15 -10.92 21.36
C ASP A 132 4.56 -11.28 21.81
N LYS A 133 5.60 -10.76 21.13
CA LYS A 133 7.00 -10.97 21.50
C LYS A 133 7.39 -10.26 22.80
N HIS A 134 6.64 -9.25 23.23
CA HIS A 134 7.03 -8.36 24.33
C HIS A 134 5.92 -8.07 25.34
N MET A 135 4.73 -8.64 25.16
CA MET A 135 3.54 -8.43 25.99
C MET A 135 2.90 -9.76 26.34
N THR A 136 2.14 -9.79 27.42
CA THR A 136 1.44 -11.02 27.80
C THR A 136 0.22 -11.27 26.89
N LYS A 137 -0.35 -12.48 26.97
CA LYS A 137 -1.54 -12.83 26.18
C LYS A 137 -2.76 -12.01 26.61
N GLU A 138 -2.86 -11.70 27.89
CA GLU A 138 -3.94 -10.93 28.49
C GLU A 138 -3.91 -9.48 27.97
N GLU A 139 -2.72 -8.87 27.93
CA GLU A 139 -2.50 -7.54 27.36
C GLU A 139 -2.81 -7.49 25.86
N THR A 140 -2.54 -8.56 25.12
CA THR A 140 -2.73 -8.61 23.66
C THR A 140 -4.07 -9.21 23.22
N GLN A 141 -4.95 -9.57 24.16
CA GLN A 141 -6.18 -10.29 23.87
C GLN A 141 -7.15 -9.47 23.00
N ASP A 142 -7.32 -8.19 23.30
CA ASP A 142 -8.20 -7.28 22.57
C ASP A 142 -7.61 -5.87 22.46
N LEU A 143 -6.69 -5.71 21.50
CA LEU A 143 -5.99 -4.44 21.26
C LEU A 143 -6.96 -3.28 20.97
N TRP A 144 -8.11 -3.58 20.34
CA TRP A 144 -9.10 -2.57 19.98
C TRP A 144 -9.78 -1.99 21.20
N GLU A 145 -10.38 -2.83 22.06
CA GLU A 145 -11.10 -2.32 23.23
C GLU A 145 -10.14 -1.63 24.22
N GLN A 146 -8.91 -2.14 24.38
CA GLN A 146 -7.89 -1.47 25.19
C GLN A 146 -7.44 -0.11 24.63
N SER A 147 -7.47 0.04 23.30
CA SER A 147 -7.10 1.31 22.65
C SER A 147 -8.27 2.25 22.44
N LYS A 148 -9.53 1.79 22.55
CA LYS A 148 -10.72 2.55 22.15
C LYS A 148 -10.88 3.85 22.93
N GLU A 149 -10.74 3.79 24.25
CA GLU A 149 -10.83 5.00 25.09
C GLU A 149 -9.68 5.94 24.80
N PHE A 150 -8.47 5.40 24.63
CA PHE A 150 -7.30 6.18 24.27
C PHE A 150 -7.45 6.89 22.92
N LEU A 151 -8.08 6.24 21.93
CA LEU A 151 -8.34 6.83 20.62
C LEU A 151 -9.47 7.87 20.66
N ARG A 152 -10.42 7.76 21.59
CA ARG A 152 -11.52 8.71 21.78
C ARG A 152 -11.04 10.01 22.45
N CYS A 153 -10.13 9.91 23.41
CA CYS A 153 -9.56 11.06 24.11
C CYS A 153 -8.56 11.81 23.22
N LYS A 154 -9.04 12.83 22.49
CA LYS A 154 -8.19 13.80 21.79
C LYS A 154 -7.63 14.83 22.76
N GLU A 155 -6.74 14.42 23.67
CA GLU A 155 -5.89 15.42 24.36
C GLU A 155 -4.88 15.98 23.36
N LEU A 156 -5.28 17.04 22.65
CA LEU A 156 -4.55 17.62 21.52
C LEU A 156 -3.18 18.21 21.88
N ASN A 157 -2.92 18.45 23.17
CA ASN A 157 -1.79 19.26 23.63
C ASN A 157 -0.76 18.52 24.49
N LYS A 158 -0.92 17.21 24.76
CA LYS A 158 0.06 16.45 25.56
C LYS A 158 0.68 15.31 24.75
N ARG A 159 2.00 15.19 24.85
CA ARG A 159 2.78 14.10 24.27
C ARG A 159 2.43 12.81 25.01
N ARG A 160 1.44 12.09 24.50
CA ARG A 160 0.92 10.85 25.11
C ARG A 160 1.71 9.61 24.61
N PRO A 161 1.81 8.53 25.42
CA PRO A 161 2.36 7.27 24.93
C PRO A 161 1.50 6.70 23.80
N ARG A 162 2.07 5.90 22.90
CA ARG A 162 1.27 5.27 21.84
C ARG A 162 0.34 4.19 22.41
N SER A 163 -0.90 4.14 21.92
CA SER A 163 -1.82 3.02 22.21
C SER A 163 -1.29 1.70 21.65
N LEU A 164 -1.87 0.58 22.07
CA LEU A 164 -1.48 -0.71 21.52
C LEU A 164 -1.80 -0.81 20.03
N LEU A 165 -2.95 -0.27 19.60
CA LEU A 165 -3.30 -0.22 18.18
C LEU A 165 -2.31 0.65 17.38
N GLU A 166 -1.82 1.75 17.94
CA GLU A 166 -0.77 2.59 17.32
C GLU A 166 0.62 1.92 17.31
N LYS A 167 0.84 0.90 18.15
CA LYS A 167 2.07 0.09 18.19
C LYS A 167 1.99 -1.17 17.31
N LEU A 168 0.81 -1.55 16.82
CA LEU A 168 0.62 -2.68 15.92
C LEU A 168 1.34 -2.43 14.58
N ARG A 169 2.10 -3.43 14.11
CA ARG A 169 2.91 -3.37 12.88
C ARG A 169 2.59 -4.48 11.90
N TRP A 170 2.32 -5.68 12.40
CA TRP A 170 1.95 -6.82 11.56
C TRP A 170 1.08 -7.81 12.33
N VAL A 171 0.31 -8.58 11.58
CA VAL A 171 -0.49 -9.73 12.01
C VAL A 171 -0.29 -10.83 10.98
N THR A 172 -0.19 -12.09 11.42
CA THR A 172 -0.18 -13.26 10.53
C THR A 172 -1.47 -14.07 10.72
N LEU A 173 -2.01 -14.60 9.62
CA LEU A 173 -3.26 -15.37 9.59
C LEU A 173 -2.99 -16.74 8.95
N GLY A 174 -3.67 -17.78 9.44
CA GLY A 174 -3.47 -19.15 8.94
C GLY A 174 -2.11 -19.72 9.35
N TYR A 175 -1.30 -20.17 8.39
CA TYR A 175 0.07 -20.61 8.67
C TYR A 175 0.94 -19.42 9.06
N HIS A 176 1.29 -19.35 10.34
CA HIS A 176 2.01 -18.22 10.92
C HIS A 176 3.48 -18.22 10.49
N TYR A 177 3.84 -17.21 9.71
CA TYR A 177 5.22 -17.02 9.28
C TYR A 177 6.14 -16.76 10.48
N ASN A 178 7.19 -17.56 10.58
CA ASN A 178 8.25 -17.38 11.57
C ASN A 178 9.35 -16.47 10.97
N TRP A 179 9.43 -15.26 11.51
CA TRP A 179 10.39 -14.24 11.07
C TRP A 179 11.85 -14.59 11.34
N ASP A 180 12.12 -15.47 12.31
CA ASP A 180 13.48 -15.77 12.77
C ASP A 180 14.15 -16.82 11.85
N ASN A 181 13.40 -17.83 11.42
CA ASN A 181 13.89 -18.89 10.50
C ASN A 181 13.42 -18.71 9.04
N LYS A 182 12.58 -17.70 8.78
CA LYS A 182 11.97 -17.40 7.48
C LYS A 182 11.13 -18.53 6.89
N SER A 183 10.46 -19.33 7.73
CA SER A 183 9.56 -20.42 7.33
C SER A 183 8.09 -20.12 7.63
N LYS A 184 7.20 -20.94 7.06
CA LYS A 184 5.82 -21.08 7.53
C LYS A 184 5.76 -22.09 8.68
#